data_AF-A0AAV3FAS3-F1
#
_entry.id   AF-A0AAV3FAS3-F1
#
_cell.length_a   1.000
_cell.length_b   1.000
_cell.length_c   1.000
_cell.angle_alpha   90.00
_cell.angle_beta   90.00
_cell.angle_gamma   90.00
#
_symmetry.space_group_name_H-M   'P 1'
#
loop_
_entity.id
_entity.type
_entity.pdbx_description
1 polymer ?
#
loop_
_entity_poly.entity_id
_entity_poly.type
_entity_poly.pdbx_seq_one_letter_code
_entity_poly.pdbx_strand_id
1 'polypeptide(L)'
;MGYVIIDLEFNNMQNITKFYPNIYNEQKDLKELDSYNEIIEIGAIKLNKFMQEVDEFKTYIKPSVFKVLNPKIIDITGITEDHLKDGIKFEDAMDNLKDFIGEDDILCSWATDDIVHIVNNAKYHSYKNISWIKKYIDIQKYCTKILAHKKSLSLKHALEELKIKMDKSKLHDALNDAVYTAEVFKRLYNGKKVKEYIVEDVYNMPSIRVKDLKNYNLECEDVEFKCPKCNIKVEMDHPFRLFSWRFVSIGKCPKCNRNVRQEVVLKKTLSGNLVYESTNSLINDTEYIDLDYKFKKLAK
;
A
#
# COMPACT_ATOMS: atom_id res chain seq x y z
N MET A 1 4.63 -19.11 -14.62
CA MET A 1 3.65 -18.74 -13.59
C MET A 1 4.01 -19.34 -12.24
N GLY A 2 4.98 -18.69 -11.61
CA GLY A 2 5.24 -18.67 -10.19
C GLY A 2 4.80 -17.34 -9.57
N TYR A 3 5.23 -17.11 -8.34
CA TYR A 3 5.00 -15.89 -7.59
C TYR A 3 6.36 -15.28 -7.25
N VAL A 4 6.51 -13.98 -7.46
CA VAL A 4 7.71 -13.24 -7.06
C VAL A 4 7.28 -12.33 -5.94
N ILE A 5 7.75 -12.62 -4.73
CA ILE A 5 7.46 -11.81 -3.56
C ILE A 5 8.59 -10.81 -3.41
N ILE A 6 8.25 -9.53 -3.37
CA ILE A 6 9.20 -8.44 -3.17
C ILE A 6 8.95 -7.72 -1.86
N ASP A 7 10.01 -7.12 -1.36
CA ASP A 7 10.00 -6.08 -0.33
C ASP A 7 11.10 -5.06 -0.69
N LEU A 8 10.98 -3.84 -0.16
CA LEU A 8 11.83 -2.71 -0.52
C LEU A 8 12.19 -1.92 0.73
N GLU A 9 13.44 -1.47 0.79
CA GLU A 9 13.85 -0.47 1.79
C GLU A 9 14.06 0.89 1.15
N PHE A 10 13.77 1.94 1.92
CA PHE A 10 13.72 3.32 1.42
C PHE A 10 14.50 4.30 2.27
N ASN A 11 15.17 5.25 1.62
CA ASN A 11 15.60 6.49 2.25
C ASN A 11 14.51 7.57 2.13
N ASN A 12 14.35 8.41 3.15
CA ASN A 12 13.42 9.53 3.14
C ASN A 12 13.81 10.65 4.11
N MET A 13 13.18 11.81 3.94
CA MET A 13 13.50 13.03 4.71
C MET A 13 12.65 13.19 5.98
N GLN A 14 11.93 12.15 6.40
CA GLN A 14 11.03 12.28 7.53
C GLN A 14 11.80 12.54 8.83
N ASN A 15 11.49 13.66 9.51
CA ASN A 15 12.16 14.13 10.73
C ASN A 15 13.67 14.40 10.56
N ILE A 16 14.15 14.57 9.33
CA ILE A 16 15.58 14.73 9.04
C ILE A 16 16.21 15.96 9.73
N THR A 17 15.43 17.01 10.01
CA THR A 17 15.88 18.23 10.69
C THR A 17 16.33 18.01 12.14
N LYS A 18 16.00 16.86 12.74
CA LYS A 18 16.54 16.47 14.05
C LYS A 18 18.03 16.15 13.99
N PHE A 19 18.52 15.71 12.82
CA PHE A 19 19.91 15.32 12.60
C PHE A 19 20.65 16.37 11.78
N TYR A 20 19.95 17.00 10.83
CA TYR A 20 20.47 18.05 9.95
C TYR A 20 19.56 19.30 10.01
N PRO A 21 19.69 20.16 11.03
CA PRO A 21 18.75 21.26 11.29
C PRO A 21 18.56 22.25 10.13
N ASN A 22 19.61 22.46 9.31
CA ASN A 22 19.62 23.45 8.24
C ASN A 22 19.42 22.84 6.84
N ILE A 23 19.10 21.55 6.73
CA ILE A 23 19.13 20.84 5.44
C ILE A 23 18.23 21.43 4.37
N TYR A 24 17.04 21.94 4.73
CA TYR A 24 16.14 22.59 3.76
C TYR A 24 16.57 24.02 3.39
N ASN A 25 17.45 24.65 4.19
CA ASN A 25 18.04 25.94 3.82
C ASN A 25 19.18 25.73 2.83
N GLU A 26 19.96 24.67 3.04
CA GLU A 26 21.10 24.26 2.20
C GLU A 26 20.62 23.63 0.88
N GLN A 27 19.52 22.88 0.91
CA GLN A 27 18.95 22.17 -0.22
C GLN A 27 17.43 22.41 -0.26
N LYS A 28 17.03 23.57 -0.79
CA LYS A 28 15.63 24.02 -0.82
C LYS A 28 14.69 23.06 -1.56
N ASP A 29 15.19 22.41 -2.60
CA ASP A 29 14.44 21.47 -3.44
C ASP A 29 13.96 20.24 -2.67
N LEU A 30 14.66 19.86 -1.58
CA LEU A 30 14.27 18.72 -0.75
C LEU A 30 12.95 18.92 -0.03
N LYS A 31 12.53 20.18 0.17
CA LYS A 31 11.27 20.50 0.83
C LYS A 31 10.07 20.05 0.00
N GLU A 32 10.21 20.00 -1.32
CA GLU A 32 9.17 19.51 -2.24
C GLU A 32 9.12 17.97 -2.29
N LEU A 33 10.18 17.31 -1.83
CA LEU A 33 10.34 15.86 -1.80
C LEU A 33 10.12 15.23 -0.40
N ASP A 34 9.58 15.99 0.55
CA ASP A 34 9.51 15.57 1.95
C ASP A 34 8.64 14.32 2.20
N SER A 35 7.78 13.98 1.23
CA SER A 35 6.94 12.79 1.25
C SER A 35 7.41 11.67 0.31
N TYR A 36 8.56 11.86 -0.33
CA TYR A 36 9.15 10.93 -1.27
C TYR A 36 10.01 9.88 -0.53
N ASN A 37 9.90 8.63 -0.97
CA ASN A 37 10.68 7.49 -0.50
C ASN A 37 11.53 7.01 -1.67
N GLU A 38 12.85 7.22 -1.57
CA GLU A 38 13.82 6.76 -2.54
C GLU A 38 14.18 5.30 -2.25
N ILE A 39 14.02 4.42 -3.24
CA ILE A 39 14.34 2.98 -3.06
C ILE A 39 15.86 2.84 -2.96
N ILE A 40 16.33 2.17 -1.91
CA ILE A 40 17.76 1.93 -1.65
C ILE A 40 18.13 0.44 -1.58
N GLU A 41 17.14 -0.44 -1.43
CA GLU A 41 17.32 -1.89 -1.49
C GLU A 41 16.09 -2.54 -2.15
N ILE A 42 16.32 -3.57 -2.95
CA ILE A 42 15.28 -4.47 -3.44
C ILE A 42 15.63 -5.88 -2.96
N GLY A 43 14.67 -6.53 -2.31
CA GLY A 43 14.72 -7.94 -1.99
C GLY A 43 13.57 -8.67 -2.65
N ALA A 44 13.85 -9.85 -3.21
CA ALA A 44 12.83 -10.66 -3.86
C ALA A 44 13.11 -12.16 -3.73
N ILE A 45 12.05 -12.95 -3.57
CA ILE A 45 12.10 -14.40 -3.57
C ILE A 45 11.09 -14.95 -4.59
N LYS A 46 11.54 -15.92 -5.39
CA LYS A 46 10.73 -16.54 -6.44
C LYS A 46 10.22 -17.90 -5.98
N LEU A 47 8.91 -18.07 -5.99
CA LEU A 47 8.23 -19.33 -5.74
C LEU A 47 7.72 -19.92 -7.05
N ASN A 48 7.94 -21.21 -7.27
CA ASN A 48 7.31 -21.93 -8.38
C ASN A 48 5.82 -22.23 -8.10
N LYS A 49 5.15 -22.87 -9.06
CA LYS A 49 3.73 -23.26 -8.95
C LYS A 49 3.41 -24.24 -7.80
N PHE A 50 4.43 -24.88 -7.23
CA PHE A 50 4.32 -25.79 -6.09
C PHE A 50 4.68 -25.11 -4.77
N MET A 51 4.81 -23.77 -4.78
CA MET A 51 5.17 -22.96 -3.62
C MET A 51 6.57 -23.27 -3.06
N GLN A 52 7.46 -23.79 -3.91
CA GLN A 52 8.85 -24.01 -3.57
C GLN A 52 9.67 -22.81 -4.02
N GLU A 53 10.60 -22.37 -3.17
CA GLU A 53 11.60 -21.36 -3.51
C GLU A 53 12.52 -21.90 -4.61
N VAL A 54 12.73 -21.11 -5.65
CA VAL A 54 13.56 -21.49 -6.80
C VAL A 54 14.65 -20.47 -7.11
N ASP A 55 14.52 -19.24 -6.64
CA ASP A 55 15.50 -18.19 -6.89
C ASP A 55 15.34 -17.04 -5.89
N GLU A 56 16.41 -16.28 -5.66
CA GLU A 56 16.43 -15.09 -4.82
C GLU A 56 17.15 -13.94 -5.55
N PHE A 57 16.70 -12.72 -5.28
CA PHE A 57 17.29 -11.51 -5.84
C PHE A 57 17.43 -10.46 -4.76
N LYS A 58 18.62 -9.87 -4.69
CA LYS A 58 18.91 -8.77 -3.77
C LYS A 58 19.84 -7.78 -4.45
N THR A 59 19.49 -6.51 -4.39
CA THR A 59 20.38 -5.44 -4.87
C THR A 59 20.23 -4.19 -4.04
N TYR A 60 21.36 -3.49 -3.83
CA TYR A 60 21.36 -2.12 -3.34
C TYR A 60 21.28 -1.16 -4.51
N ILE A 61 20.52 -0.08 -4.34
CA ILE A 61 20.41 1.01 -5.31
C ILE A 61 21.19 2.19 -4.78
N LYS A 62 22.07 2.73 -5.61
CA LYS A 62 22.81 3.94 -5.30
C LYS A 62 21.87 5.15 -5.29
N PRO A 63 21.75 5.87 -4.16
CA PRO A 63 20.92 7.06 -4.08
C PRO A 63 21.36 8.15 -5.06
N SER A 64 20.39 8.81 -5.65
CA SER A 64 20.55 9.95 -6.56
C SER A 64 19.58 11.11 -6.26
N VAL A 65 18.50 10.85 -5.50
CA VAL A 65 17.51 11.84 -5.07
C VAL A 65 17.99 12.54 -3.81
N PHE A 66 18.27 11.78 -2.75
CA PHE A 66 18.72 12.32 -1.48
C PHE A 66 20.23 12.17 -1.32
N LYS A 67 20.91 13.30 -1.11
CA LYS A 67 22.37 13.34 -0.91
C LYS A 67 22.83 12.87 0.47
N VAL A 68 21.89 12.68 1.39
CA VAL A 68 22.15 12.22 2.75
C VAL A 68 21.26 11.04 3.07
N LEU A 69 21.80 10.07 3.81
CA LEU A 69 21.03 8.96 4.35
C LEU A 69 20.43 9.39 5.69
N ASN A 70 19.13 9.14 5.89
CA ASN A 70 18.48 9.47 7.15
C ASN A 70 18.98 8.54 8.26
N PRO A 71 19.59 9.05 9.36
CA PRO A 71 20.14 8.20 10.42
C PRO A 71 19.12 7.24 11.02
N LYS A 72 17.84 7.62 11.05
CA LYS A 72 16.77 6.75 11.51
C LYS A 72 16.57 5.53 10.60
N ILE A 73 16.77 5.68 9.30
CA ILE A 73 16.68 4.56 8.33
C ILE A 73 17.87 3.63 8.50
N ILE A 74 19.08 4.18 8.75
CA ILE A 74 20.27 3.37 9.09
C ILE A 74 20.01 2.53 10.33
N ASP A 75 19.48 3.14 11.40
CA ASP A 75 19.19 2.44 12.66
C ASP A 75 18.16 1.31 12.49
N ILE A 76 17.22 1.45 11.55
CA ILE A 76 16.15 0.48 11.30
C ILE A 76 16.65 -0.65 10.39
N THR A 77 17.28 -0.31 9.27
CA THR A 77 17.61 -1.24 8.18
C THR A 77 19.03 -1.80 8.26
N GLY A 78 19.92 -1.14 9.00
CA GLY A 78 21.36 -1.43 8.97
C GLY A 78 22.06 -1.04 7.67
N ILE A 79 21.35 -0.49 6.68
CA ILE A 79 21.92 -0.05 5.42
C ILE A 79 22.78 1.20 5.67
N THR A 80 24.02 1.15 5.23
CA THR A 80 25.01 2.22 5.42
C THR A 80 25.42 2.83 4.08
N GLU A 81 26.09 3.98 4.13
CA GLU A 81 26.62 4.62 2.91
C GLU A 81 27.58 3.71 2.13
N ASP A 82 28.35 2.85 2.82
CA ASP A 82 29.26 1.90 2.17
C ASP A 82 28.49 0.85 1.33
N HIS A 83 27.38 0.32 1.84
CA HIS A 83 26.51 -0.58 1.07
C HIS A 83 25.97 0.09 -0.20
N LEU A 84 25.59 1.37 -0.09
CA LEU A 84 24.95 2.13 -1.16
C LEU A 84 25.94 2.70 -2.19
N LYS A 85 27.19 2.93 -1.78
CA LYS A 85 28.25 3.45 -2.65
C LYS A 85 28.51 2.54 -3.86
N ASP A 86 28.47 1.23 -3.59
CA ASP A 86 28.66 0.16 -4.58
C ASP A 86 27.35 -0.36 -5.16
N GLY A 87 26.21 0.25 -4.79
CA GLY A 87 24.91 -0.03 -5.37
C GLY A 87 24.84 0.33 -6.86
N ILE A 88 23.89 -0.29 -7.56
CA ILE A 88 23.64 -0.03 -8.99
C ILE A 88 22.67 1.14 -9.18
N LYS A 89 22.55 1.66 -10.40
CA LYS A 89 21.56 2.70 -10.68
C LYS A 89 20.15 2.14 -10.60
N PHE A 90 19.18 3.02 -10.31
CA PHE A 90 17.78 2.63 -10.20
C PHE A 90 17.27 1.94 -11.48
N GLU A 91 17.63 2.47 -12.65
CA GLU A 91 17.20 1.95 -13.95
C GLU A 91 17.74 0.53 -14.17
N ASP A 92 19.01 0.30 -13.86
CA ASP A 92 19.66 -1.00 -13.95
C ASP A 92 19.02 -2.01 -12.97
N ALA A 93 18.67 -1.54 -11.76
CA ALA A 93 17.97 -2.37 -10.77
C ALA A 93 16.57 -2.78 -11.24
N MET A 94 15.83 -1.89 -11.89
CA MET A 94 14.51 -2.20 -12.45
C MET A 94 14.61 -3.18 -13.62
N ASP A 95 15.62 -3.05 -14.49
CA ASP A 95 15.85 -3.99 -15.59
C ASP A 95 16.21 -5.39 -15.05
N ASN A 96 17.10 -5.47 -14.06
CA ASN A 96 17.43 -6.73 -13.40
C ASN A 96 16.21 -7.36 -12.69
N LEU A 97 15.39 -6.56 -12.01
CA LEU A 97 14.17 -7.03 -11.36
C LEU A 97 13.15 -7.55 -12.37
N LYS A 98 12.99 -6.86 -13.50
CA LYS A 98 12.12 -7.29 -14.61
C LYS A 98 12.55 -8.65 -15.15
N ASP A 99 13.85 -8.85 -15.37
CA ASP A 99 14.41 -10.12 -15.86
C ASP A 99 14.23 -11.24 -14.82
N PHE A 100 14.41 -10.95 -13.53
CA PHE A 100 14.15 -11.89 -12.44
C PHE A 100 12.68 -12.33 -12.37
N ILE A 101 11.75 -11.39 -12.56
CA ILE A 101 10.32 -11.67 -12.52
C ILE A 101 9.91 -12.56 -13.69
N GLY A 102 10.30 -12.22 -14.91
CA GLY A 102 9.93 -12.97 -16.10
C GLY A 102 8.47 -12.72 -16.54
N GLU A 103 8.12 -13.16 -17.75
CA GLU A 103 6.91 -12.68 -18.44
C GLU A 103 5.57 -13.21 -17.88
N ASP A 104 5.58 -14.36 -17.20
CA ASP A 104 4.40 -15.12 -16.79
C ASP A 104 4.21 -15.19 -15.26
N ASP A 105 5.07 -14.53 -14.49
CA ASP A 105 5.02 -14.61 -13.04
C ASP A 105 4.25 -13.44 -12.43
N ILE A 106 3.71 -13.68 -11.23
CA ILE A 106 2.86 -12.71 -10.55
C ILE A 106 3.69 -12.00 -9.49
N LEU A 107 3.81 -10.67 -9.62
CA LEU A 107 4.46 -9.85 -8.61
C LEU A 107 3.58 -9.80 -7.35
N CYS A 108 4.20 -9.93 -6.20
CA CYS A 108 3.52 -9.89 -4.92
C CYS A 108 4.35 -9.04 -3.97
N SER A 109 3.72 -8.34 -3.04
CA SER A 109 4.41 -7.76 -1.89
C SER A 109 3.53 -7.87 -0.66
N TRP A 110 4.09 -7.56 0.52
CA TRP A 110 3.29 -7.61 1.73
C TRP A 110 2.08 -6.67 1.63
N ALA A 111 2.27 -5.41 1.24
CA ALA A 111 1.18 -4.46 0.99
C ALA A 111 1.41 -3.66 -0.29
N THR A 112 0.40 -2.89 -0.74
CA THR A 112 0.50 -2.13 -2.00
C THR A 112 1.53 -1.00 -2.01
N ASP A 113 2.15 -0.68 -0.87
CA ASP A 113 3.12 0.41 -0.77
C ASP A 113 4.35 0.20 -1.66
N ASP A 114 4.89 -1.02 -1.76
CA ASP A 114 6.08 -1.31 -2.57
C ASP A 114 5.88 -1.03 -4.05
N ILE A 115 4.76 -1.52 -4.60
CA ILE A 115 4.43 -1.28 -6.01
C ILE A 115 4.17 0.20 -6.27
N VAL A 116 3.55 0.93 -5.32
CA VAL A 116 3.39 2.38 -5.42
C VAL A 116 4.75 3.08 -5.46
N HIS A 117 5.70 2.65 -4.63
CA HIS A 117 7.04 3.22 -4.61
C HIS A 117 7.85 2.89 -5.86
N ILE A 118 7.73 1.70 -6.44
CA ILE A 118 8.30 1.37 -7.76
C ILE A 118 7.76 2.34 -8.82
N VAL A 119 6.45 2.57 -8.87
CA VAL A 119 5.84 3.48 -9.86
C VAL A 119 6.33 4.92 -9.68
N ASN A 120 6.40 5.40 -8.43
CA ASN A 120 6.83 6.76 -8.14
C ASN A 120 8.32 6.97 -8.46
N ASN A 121 9.18 6.00 -8.11
CA ASN A 121 10.59 6.07 -8.44
C ASN A 121 10.84 5.94 -9.95
N ALA A 122 10.10 5.06 -10.64
CA ALA A 122 10.16 4.98 -12.09
C ALA A 122 9.80 6.31 -12.78
N LYS A 123 8.78 7.02 -12.28
CA LYS A 123 8.42 8.36 -12.78
C LYS A 123 9.54 9.38 -12.54
N TYR A 124 10.14 9.41 -11.35
CA TYR A 124 11.24 10.32 -11.01
C TYR A 124 12.45 10.10 -11.92
N HIS A 125 12.85 8.84 -12.08
CA HIS A 125 14.00 8.43 -12.91
C HIS A 125 13.72 8.43 -14.41
N SER A 126 12.51 8.81 -14.84
CA SER A 126 12.07 8.67 -16.24
C SER A 126 12.26 7.25 -16.79
N TYR A 127 12.23 6.23 -15.92
CA TYR A 127 12.34 4.83 -16.30
C TYR A 127 11.10 4.43 -17.09
N LYS A 128 11.33 3.98 -18.33
CA LYS A 128 10.24 3.75 -19.27
C LYS A 128 9.45 2.51 -18.89
N ASN A 129 8.13 2.73 -18.75
CA ASN A 129 7.07 1.74 -18.81
C ASN A 129 7.24 0.48 -17.92
N ILE A 130 6.67 0.53 -16.72
CA ILE A 130 6.52 -0.59 -15.78
C ILE A 130 5.53 -1.69 -16.24
N SER A 131 5.20 -1.77 -17.54
CA SER A 131 4.11 -2.65 -18.06
C SER A 131 4.46 -4.13 -18.03
N TRP A 132 5.72 -4.43 -17.76
CA TRP A 132 6.16 -5.77 -17.45
C TRP A 132 5.53 -6.30 -16.15
N ILE A 133 5.05 -5.43 -15.24
CA ILE A 133 4.24 -5.81 -14.08
C ILE A 133 2.79 -6.06 -14.55
N LYS A 134 2.56 -7.25 -15.11
CA LYS A 134 1.26 -7.62 -15.67
C LYS A 134 0.23 -7.97 -14.60
N LYS A 135 0.67 -8.62 -13.53
CA LYS A 135 -0.21 -9.15 -12.47
C LYS A 135 0.37 -8.85 -11.11
N TYR A 136 -0.51 -8.55 -10.16
CA TYR A 136 -0.11 -8.22 -8.80
C TYR A 136 -1.00 -8.88 -7.74
N ILE A 137 -0.42 -9.25 -6.61
CA ILE A 137 -1.14 -9.71 -5.40
C ILE A 137 -0.67 -8.91 -4.18
N ASP A 138 -1.64 -8.34 -3.47
CA ASP A 138 -1.49 -7.82 -2.11
C ASP A 138 -1.62 -8.98 -1.11
N ILE A 139 -0.48 -9.47 -0.59
CA ILE A 139 -0.43 -10.63 0.31
C ILE A 139 -1.06 -10.30 1.67
N GLN A 140 -0.91 -9.08 2.18
CA GLN A 140 -1.54 -8.65 3.43
C GLN A 140 -3.06 -8.75 3.32
N LYS A 141 -3.65 -8.26 2.22
CA LYS A 141 -5.09 -8.35 1.98
C LYS A 141 -5.55 -9.80 1.87
N TYR A 142 -4.81 -10.63 1.13
CA TYR A 142 -5.08 -12.06 1.04
C TYR A 142 -5.07 -12.73 2.43
N CYS A 143 -3.96 -12.60 3.17
CA CYS A 143 -3.76 -13.20 4.48
C CYS A 143 -4.79 -12.71 5.52
N THR A 144 -5.04 -11.40 5.57
CA THR A 144 -6.05 -10.79 6.46
C THR A 144 -7.42 -11.41 6.26
N LYS A 145 -7.82 -11.65 5.01
CA LYS A 145 -9.11 -12.24 4.68
C LYS A 145 -9.17 -13.74 4.95
N ILE A 146 -8.11 -14.49 4.63
CA ILE A 146 -8.04 -15.92 4.92
C ILE A 146 -8.12 -16.20 6.42
N LEU A 147 -7.47 -15.36 7.23
CA LEU A 147 -7.50 -15.44 8.69
C LEU A 147 -8.74 -14.77 9.33
N ALA A 148 -9.70 -14.30 8.52
CA ALA A 148 -10.95 -13.68 8.96
C ALA A 148 -10.76 -12.43 9.86
N HIS A 149 -9.66 -11.71 9.72
CA HIS A 149 -9.42 -10.46 10.46
C HIS A 149 -10.20 -9.29 9.85
N LYS A 150 -10.68 -8.41 10.74
CA LYS A 150 -11.38 -7.17 10.34
C LYS A 150 -10.42 -6.06 9.93
N LYS A 151 -9.20 -6.04 10.48
CA LYS A 151 -8.15 -5.04 10.22
C LYS A 151 -6.97 -5.70 9.52
N SER A 152 -6.26 -4.94 8.69
CA SER A 152 -5.03 -5.40 8.06
C SER A 152 -4.00 -5.87 9.08
N LEU A 153 -3.41 -7.03 8.85
CA LEU A 153 -2.32 -7.58 9.67
C LEU A 153 -0.97 -7.00 9.23
N SER A 154 -0.07 -6.71 10.17
CA SER A 154 1.34 -6.48 9.80
C SER A 154 2.05 -7.82 9.56
N LEU A 155 3.16 -7.81 8.82
CA LEU A 155 3.94 -9.02 8.53
C LEU A 155 4.34 -9.72 9.84
N LYS A 156 4.88 -8.95 10.79
CA LYS A 156 5.22 -9.41 12.13
C LYS A 156 4.06 -10.12 12.84
N HIS A 157 2.87 -9.51 12.88
CA HIS A 157 1.71 -10.13 13.54
C HIS A 157 1.25 -11.40 12.83
N ALA A 158 1.31 -11.43 11.48
CA ALA A 158 0.98 -12.63 10.73
C ALA A 158 1.98 -13.77 11.00
N LEU A 159 3.28 -13.49 11.07
CA LEU A 159 4.31 -14.46 11.45
C LEU A 159 4.07 -15.03 12.85
N GLU A 160 3.78 -14.15 13.81
CA GLU A 160 3.48 -14.53 15.20
C GLU A 160 2.21 -15.41 15.29
N GLU A 161 1.12 -15.02 14.63
CA GLU A 161 -0.15 -15.75 14.62
C GLU A 161 -0.02 -17.13 13.97
N LEU A 162 0.75 -17.23 12.88
CA LEU A 162 1.02 -18.48 12.16
C LEU A 162 2.12 -19.33 12.80
N LYS A 163 2.71 -18.87 13.91
CA LYS A 163 3.82 -19.52 14.62
C LYS A 163 4.99 -19.84 13.69
N ILE A 164 5.27 -18.95 12.74
CA ILE A 164 6.44 -19.04 11.87
C ILE A 164 7.63 -18.51 12.66
N LYS A 165 8.72 -19.28 12.72
CA LYS A 165 9.92 -18.86 13.43
C LYS A 165 10.54 -17.67 12.70
N MET A 166 10.70 -16.57 13.40
CA MET A 166 11.26 -15.33 12.89
C MET A 166 12.38 -14.86 13.81
N ASP A 167 13.49 -14.46 13.22
CA ASP A 167 14.54 -13.71 13.89
C ASP A 167 14.23 -12.21 13.74
N LYS A 168 13.91 -11.54 14.85
CA LYS A 168 13.56 -10.12 14.86
C LYS A 168 14.73 -9.22 14.43
N SER A 169 15.97 -9.69 14.58
CA SER A 169 17.16 -8.94 14.14
C SER A 169 17.33 -8.91 12.63
N LYS A 170 16.56 -9.74 11.90
CA LYS A 170 16.56 -9.83 10.44
C LYS A 170 15.41 -9.09 9.77
N LEU A 171 14.52 -8.47 10.55
CA LEU A 171 13.48 -7.60 10.01
C LEU A 171 14.11 -6.30 9.49
N HIS A 172 13.44 -5.64 8.54
CA HIS A 172 13.93 -4.42 7.89
C HIS A 172 15.18 -4.64 7.02
N ASP A 173 15.27 -5.85 6.47
CA ASP A 173 16.14 -6.20 5.36
C ASP A 173 15.23 -6.71 4.26
N ALA A 174 15.29 -6.09 3.08
CA ALA A 174 14.30 -6.33 2.04
C ALA A 174 14.22 -7.82 1.61
N LEU A 175 15.37 -8.53 1.56
CA LEU A 175 15.34 -9.94 1.17
C LEU A 175 14.75 -10.80 2.28
N ASN A 176 15.13 -10.57 3.53
CA ASN A 176 14.57 -11.31 4.66
C ASN A 176 13.06 -11.09 4.78
N ASP A 177 12.56 -9.87 4.60
CA ASP A 177 11.13 -9.56 4.68
C ASP A 177 10.34 -10.13 3.49
N ALA A 178 10.95 -10.20 2.29
CA ALA A 178 10.39 -10.96 1.16
C ALA A 178 10.29 -12.47 1.47
N VAL A 179 11.33 -13.06 2.08
CA VAL A 179 11.34 -14.48 2.50
C VAL A 179 10.29 -14.74 3.58
N TYR A 180 10.18 -13.89 4.60
CA TYR A 180 9.15 -14.03 5.63
C TYR A 180 7.74 -13.87 5.07
N THR A 181 7.55 -12.94 4.13
CA THR A 181 6.29 -12.77 3.41
C THR A 181 5.95 -14.03 2.61
N ALA A 182 6.94 -14.64 1.94
CA ALA A 182 6.77 -15.90 1.24
C ALA A 182 6.39 -17.04 2.21
N GLU A 183 7.00 -17.15 3.40
CA GLU A 183 6.62 -18.15 4.41
C GLU A 183 5.16 -18.02 4.86
N VAL A 184 4.72 -16.78 5.12
CA VAL A 184 3.30 -16.50 5.44
C VAL A 184 2.40 -16.91 4.27
N PHE A 185 2.77 -16.52 3.06
CA PHE A 185 1.98 -16.82 1.87
C PHE A 185 1.89 -18.33 1.59
N LYS A 186 3.01 -19.06 1.69
CA LYS A 186 3.08 -20.53 1.59
C LYS A 186 2.16 -21.21 2.60
N ARG A 187 2.18 -20.76 3.86
CA ARG A 187 1.37 -21.34 4.93
C ARG A 187 -0.13 -21.18 4.69
N LEU A 188 -0.54 -20.07 4.08
CA LEU A 188 -1.94 -19.73 3.84
C LEU A 188 -2.39 -20.00 2.40
N TYR A 189 -1.54 -20.59 1.56
CA TYR A 189 -1.78 -20.71 0.14
C TYR A 189 -3.01 -21.56 -0.16
N ASN A 190 -3.89 -21.03 -1.00
CA ASN A 190 -5.04 -21.74 -1.53
C ASN A 190 -5.19 -21.38 -3.01
N GLY A 191 -4.82 -22.30 -3.90
CA GLY A 191 -4.81 -22.07 -5.34
C GLY A 191 -6.15 -21.71 -5.99
N LYS A 192 -7.28 -21.97 -5.31
CA LYS A 192 -8.60 -21.48 -5.76
C LYS A 192 -8.83 -20.05 -5.30
N LYS A 193 -8.70 -19.79 -4.00
CA LYS A 193 -8.97 -18.46 -3.43
C LYS A 193 -8.01 -17.40 -3.93
N VAL A 194 -6.73 -17.71 -4.09
CA VAL A 194 -5.71 -16.75 -4.53
C VAL A 194 -6.06 -16.07 -5.85
N LYS A 195 -6.78 -16.76 -6.75
CA LYS A 195 -7.21 -16.22 -8.04
C LYS A 195 -8.15 -15.01 -7.90
N GLU A 196 -8.92 -14.95 -6.82
CA GLU A 196 -9.82 -13.83 -6.51
C GLU A 196 -9.06 -12.55 -6.09
N TYR A 197 -7.76 -12.69 -5.79
CA TYR A 197 -6.89 -11.60 -5.33
C TYR A 197 -5.87 -11.17 -6.37
N ILE A 198 -5.86 -11.81 -7.55
CA ILE A 198 -4.99 -11.41 -8.66
C ILE A 198 -5.56 -10.13 -9.26
N VAL A 199 -4.74 -9.08 -9.23
CA VAL A 199 -4.98 -7.84 -9.95
C VAL A 199 -4.38 -7.98 -11.34
N GLU A 200 -5.24 -8.05 -12.35
CA GLU A 200 -4.84 -8.16 -13.76
C GLU A 200 -4.56 -6.78 -14.40
N ASP A 201 -5.18 -5.70 -13.89
CA ASP A 201 -4.91 -4.33 -14.32
C ASP A 201 -4.20 -3.57 -13.20
N VAL A 202 -2.88 -3.77 -13.13
CA VAL A 202 -2.03 -3.17 -12.10
C VAL A 202 -2.03 -1.64 -12.22
N TYR A 203 -2.08 -1.09 -13.44
CA TYR A 203 -2.06 0.36 -13.67
C TYR A 203 -3.28 1.08 -13.14
N ASN A 204 -4.46 0.47 -13.27
CA ASN A 204 -5.71 1.04 -12.79
C ASN A 204 -6.08 0.55 -11.38
N MET A 205 -5.18 -0.15 -10.69
CA MET A 205 -5.39 -0.52 -9.29
C MET A 205 -5.44 0.72 -8.39
N PRO A 206 -6.51 0.94 -7.60
CA PRO A 206 -6.60 2.06 -6.67
C PRO A 206 -5.76 1.80 -5.41
N SER A 207 -4.49 2.21 -5.44
CA SER A 207 -3.52 1.95 -4.37
C SER A 207 -2.96 3.21 -3.70
N ILE A 208 -2.98 4.36 -4.36
CA ILE A 208 -2.38 5.59 -3.84
C ILE A 208 -3.44 6.38 -3.08
N ARG A 209 -3.32 6.51 -1.76
CA ARG A 209 -4.27 7.31 -0.97
C ARG A 209 -4.10 8.81 -1.24
N VAL A 210 -5.22 9.50 -1.48
CA VAL A 210 -5.21 10.98 -1.55
C VAL A 210 -5.10 11.56 -0.14
N LYS A 211 -4.02 12.29 0.14
CA LYS A 211 -3.75 12.90 1.46
C LYS A 211 -4.50 14.22 1.64
N ASP A 212 -4.55 15.06 0.62
CA ASP A 212 -5.20 16.37 0.68
C ASP A 212 -6.66 16.31 0.23
N LEU A 213 -7.51 15.74 1.09
CA LEU A 213 -8.94 15.57 0.81
C LEU A 213 -9.74 16.89 0.94
N LYS A 214 -9.16 17.95 1.50
CA LYS A 214 -9.86 19.22 1.72
C LYS A 214 -10.23 19.92 0.42
N ASN A 215 -9.46 19.66 -0.64
CA ASN A 215 -9.65 20.22 -1.96
C ASN A 215 -10.61 19.39 -2.84
N TYR A 216 -11.22 18.34 -2.29
CA TYR A 216 -12.18 17.50 -2.99
C TYR A 216 -13.57 17.66 -2.39
N ASN A 217 -14.57 17.89 -3.24
CA ASN A 217 -15.98 17.81 -2.87
C ASN A 217 -16.53 16.52 -3.49
N LEU A 218 -17.04 15.64 -2.64
CA LEU A 218 -17.70 14.41 -3.08
C LEU A 218 -19.19 14.68 -3.23
N GLU A 219 -19.71 14.49 -4.43
CA GLU A 219 -21.14 14.61 -4.75
C GLU A 219 -21.86 13.26 -4.64
N CYS A 220 -23.19 13.26 -4.64
CA CYS A 220 -23.97 12.02 -4.48
C CYS A 220 -23.95 11.17 -5.74
N GLU A 221 -23.70 11.80 -6.88
CA GLU A 221 -23.62 11.22 -8.20
C GLU A 221 -22.30 10.45 -8.40
N ASP A 222 -21.27 10.76 -7.61
CA ASP A 222 -19.96 10.13 -7.68
C ASP A 222 -19.96 8.68 -7.15
N VAL A 223 -20.95 8.30 -6.32
CA VAL A 223 -20.99 6.99 -5.64
C VAL A 223 -22.41 6.46 -5.42
N GLU A 224 -22.60 5.15 -5.55
CA GLU A 224 -23.88 4.52 -5.24
C GLU A 224 -24.03 4.23 -3.73
N PHE A 225 -24.96 4.93 -3.06
CA PHE A 225 -25.33 4.64 -1.67
C PHE A 225 -26.41 3.54 -1.58
N LYS A 226 -26.00 2.27 -1.42
CA LYS A 226 -26.91 1.10 -1.34
C LYS A 226 -26.86 0.42 0.02
N CYS A 227 -28.01 -0.05 0.50
CA CYS A 227 -28.12 -0.79 1.75
C CYS A 227 -27.43 -2.16 1.63
N PRO A 228 -26.46 -2.51 2.50
CA PRO A 228 -25.75 -3.80 2.42
C PRO A 228 -26.66 -5.03 2.55
N LYS A 229 -27.83 -4.89 3.20
CA LYS A 229 -28.80 -5.97 3.38
C LYS A 229 -29.77 -6.10 2.21
N CYS A 230 -30.29 -4.97 1.72
CA CYS A 230 -31.39 -4.96 0.75
C CYS A 230 -30.94 -4.70 -0.68
N ASN A 231 -29.72 -4.21 -0.87
CA ASN A 231 -29.17 -3.72 -2.14
C ASN A 231 -30.03 -2.64 -2.81
N ILE A 232 -30.78 -1.86 -2.03
CA ILE A 232 -31.62 -0.75 -2.48
C ILE A 232 -30.96 0.57 -2.10
N LYS A 233 -31.16 1.60 -2.93
CA LYS A 233 -30.70 2.97 -2.68
C LYS A 233 -31.15 3.45 -1.30
N VAL A 234 -30.22 3.98 -0.53
CA VAL A 234 -30.45 4.53 0.81
C VAL A 234 -30.96 5.96 0.66
N GLU A 235 -31.96 6.31 1.48
CA GLU A 235 -32.39 7.70 1.63
C GLU A 235 -31.37 8.41 2.50
N MET A 236 -30.67 9.37 1.92
CA MET A 236 -29.56 10.06 2.54
C MET A 236 -30.07 11.16 3.48
N ASP A 237 -29.70 11.08 4.74
CA ASP A 237 -30.07 12.09 5.76
C ASP A 237 -29.06 13.24 5.81
N HIS A 238 -27.79 12.97 5.50
CA HIS A 238 -26.71 13.96 5.48
C HIS A 238 -25.86 13.84 4.21
N PRO A 239 -25.54 14.96 3.53
CA PRO A 239 -24.58 14.95 2.43
C PRO A 239 -23.20 14.48 2.89
N PHE A 240 -22.36 14.06 1.95
CA PHE A 240 -20.98 13.68 2.27
C PHE A 240 -20.23 14.82 2.95
N ARG A 241 -19.51 14.46 4.03
CA ARG A 241 -18.58 15.36 4.73
C ARG A 241 -17.26 14.65 4.99
N LEU A 242 -16.18 15.42 5.02
CA LEU A 242 -14.85 14.92 5.29
C LEU A 242 -14.67 14.63 6.79
N PHE A 243 -14.38 13.37 7.12
CA PHE A 243 -14.05 12.90 8.47
C PHE A 243 -12.61 12.40 8.48
N SER A 244 -11.67 13.28 8.80
CA SER A 244 -10.22 13.02 8.81
C SER A 244 -9.71 12.55 7.45
N TRP A 245 -9.90 11.28 7.12
CA TRP A 245 -9.21 10.58 6.05
C TRP A 245 -10.15 9.93 5.02
N ARG A 246 -11.47 10.15 5.16
CA ARG A 246 -12.55 9.63 4.31
C ARG A 246 -13.74 10.59 4.30
N PHE A 247 -14.56 10.51 3.26
CA PHE A 247 -15.89 11.10 3.26
C PHE A 247 -16.90 10.14 3.90
N VAL A 248 -17.88 10.69 4.59
CA VAL A 248 -18.92 9.92 5.28
C VAL A 248 -20.28 10.53 4.99
N SER A 249 -21.25 9.66 4.77
CA SER A 249 -22.68 9.99 4.75
C SER A 249 -23.43 8.91 5.55
N ILE A 250 -24.59 9.29 6.10
CA ILE A 250 -25.52 8.38 6.77
C ILE A 250 -26.91 8.54 6.18
N GLY A 251 -27.70 7.48 6.28
CA GLY A 251 -29.07 7.46 5.80
C GLY A 251 -29.85 6.27 6.32
N LYS A 252 -31.12 6.16 5.91
CA LYS A 252 -31.99 5.02 6.23
C LYS A 252 -32.37 4.25 4.98
N CYS A 253 -32.37 2.92 5.10
CA CYS A 253 -32.85 2.08 4.01
C CYS A 253 -34.38 2.08 3.98
N PRO A 254 -35.03 2.51 2.88
CA PRO A 254 -36.49 2.61 2.82
C PRO A 254 -37.21 1.25 2.91
N LYS A 255 -36.54 0.15 2.52
CA LYS A 255 -37.14 -1.20 2.57
C LYS A 255 -37.10 -1.85 3.94
N CYS A 256 -36.00 -1.69 4.68
CA CYS A 256 -35.81 -2.41 5.96
C CYS A 256 -35.68 -1.51 7.18
N ASN A 257 -35.79 -0.19 6.99
CA ASN A 257 -35.71 0.85 8.01
C ASN A 257 -34.45 0.80 8.89
N ARG A 258 -33.37 0.18 8.38
CA ARG A 258 -32.08 0.13 9.08
C ARG A 258 -31.24 1.34 8.73
N ASN A 259 -30.53 1.84 9.74
CA ASN A 259 -29.53 2.88 9.61
C ASN A 259 -28.32 2.35 8.82
N VAL A 260 -27.86 3.13 7.85
CA VAL A 260 -26.73 2.78 6.99
C VAL A 260 -25.72 3.92 7.01
N ARG A 261 -24.44 3.57 7.09
CA ARG A 261 -23.31 4.47 6.88
C ARG A 261 -22.63 4.13 5.57
N GLN A 262 -22.33 5.14 4.77
CA GLN A 262 -21.39 5.02 3.65
C GLN A 262 -20.10 5.76 3.97
N GLU A 263 -18.99 5.09 3.69
CA GLU A 263 -17.64 5.61 3.83
C GLU A 263 -17.00 5.61 2.45
N VAL A 264 -16.45 6.74 2.03
CA VAL A 264 -15.79 6.85 0.72
C VAL A 264 -14.34 7.30 0.91
N VAL A 265 -13.43 6.50 0.40
CA VAL A 265 -11.99 6.80 0.39
C VAL A 265 -11.57 7.14 -1.03
N LEU A 266 -10.97 8.31 -1.20
CA LEU A 266 -10.40 8.70 -2.49
C LEU A 266 -9.01 8.11 -2.62
N LYS A 267 -8.80 7.38 -3.71
CA LYS A 267 -7.51 6.86 -4.12
C LYS A 267 -7.20 7.30 -5.53
N LYS A 268 -5.92 7.38 -5.86
CA LYS A 268 -5.44 7.42 -7.23
C LYS A 268 -4.98 6.04 -7.63
N THR A 269 -5.23 5.71 -8.88
CA THR A 269 -4.58 4.58 -9.55
C THR A 269 -3.10 4.86 -9.74
N LEU A 270 -2.32 3.83 -10.09
CA LEU A 270 -0.90 4.00 -10.44
C LEU A 270 -0.74 4.90 -11.70
N SER A 271 -1.70 4.86 -12.62
CA SER A 271 -1.80 5.75 -13.79
C SER A 271 -2.22 7.18 -13.44
N GLY A 272 -2.71 7.44 -12.22
CA GLY A 272 -3.02 8.77 -11.70
C GLY A 272 -4.51 9.15 -11.73
N ASN A 273 -5.37 8.30 -12.29
CA ASN A 273 -6.81 8.48 -12.31
C ASN A 273 -7.41 8.40 -10.90
N LEU A 274 -8.38 9.26 -10.58
CA LEU A 274 -9.08 9.27 -9.30
C LEU A 274 -10.14 8.15 -9.24
N VAL A 275 -10.22 7.46 -8.11
CA VAL A 275 -11.16 6.38 -7.82
C VAL A 275 -11.79 6.60 -6.45
N TYR A 276 -13.10 6.41 -6.39
CA TYR A 276 -13.91 6.51 -5.17
C TYR A 276 -14.23 5.11 -4.64
N GLU A 277 -13.55 4.70 -3.58
CA GLU A 277 -13.78 3.39 -2.97
C GLU A 277 -14.82 3.52 -1.85
N SER A 278 -16.03 3.01 -2.09
CA SER A 278 -17.15 3.09 -1.16
C SER A 278 -17.33 1.83 -0.32
N THR A 279 -17.54 1.98 0.98
CA THR A 279 -17.93 0.90 1.91
C THR A 279 -19.24 1.26 2.59
N ASN A 280 -20.24 0.38 2.45
CA ASN A 280 -21.55 0.54 3.06
C ASN A 280 -21.69 -0.40 4.26
N SER A 281 -22.10 0.11 5.41
CA SER A 281 -22.25 -0.66 6.64
C SER A 281 -23.59 -0.40 7.32
N LEU A 282 -24.21 -1.45 7.86
CA LEU A 282 -25.31 -1.27 8.80
C LEU A 282 -24.76 -0.78 10.14
N ILE A 283 -25.40 0.22 10.72
CA ILE A 283 -25.01 0.79 12.03
C ILE A 283 -26.19 0.74 13.00
N ASN A 284 -25.89 0.69 14.30
CA ASN A 284 -26.92 0.75 15.35
C ASN A 284 -27.36 2.21 15.60
N ASP A 285 -28.39 2.40 16.43
CA ASP A 285 -28.96 3.73 16.71
C ASP A 285 -27.97 4.66 17.43
N THR A 286 -27.15 4.11 18.34
CA THR A 286 -26.13 4.89 19.06
C THR A 286 -25.09 5.47 18.09
N GLU A 287 -24.53 4.63 17.22
CA GLU A 287 -23.59 5.07 16.18
C GLU A 287 -24.22 6.09 15.22
N TYR A 288 -25.50 5.92 14.88
CA TYR A 288 -26.22 6.83 14.02
C TYR A 288 -26.38 8.21 14.66
N ILE A 289 -26.83 8.27 15.92
CA ILE A 289 -27.00 9.52 16.68
C ILE A 289 -25.66 10.25 16.85
N ASP A 290 -24.59 9.52 17.16
CA ASP A 290 -23.25 10.09 17.29
C ASP A 290 -22.77 10.74 15.98
N LEU A 291 -23.04 10.09 14.84
CA LEU A 291 -22.69 10.63 13.53
C LEU A 291 -23.56 11.83 13.19
N ASP A 292 -24.89 11.75 13.36
CA ASP A 292 -25.83 12.85 13.15
C ASP A 292 -25.41 14.12 13.93
N TYR A 293 -25.03 13.96 15.20
CA TYR A 293 -24.52 15.06 16.00
C TYR A 293 -23.20 15.65 15.45
N LYS A 294 -22.28 14.81 14.96
CA LYS A 294 -21.04 15.26 14.31
C LYS A 294 -21.32 16.02 13.01
N PHE A 295 -22.25 15.53 12.17
CA PHE A 295 -22.66 16.24 10.96
C PHE A 295 -23.24 17.62 11.27
N LYS A 296 -24.13 17.72 12.27
CA LYS A 296 -24.71 18.99 12.70
C LYS A 296 -23.66 19.99 13.22
N LYS A 297 -22.57 19.51 13.82
CA LYS A 297 -21.43 20.38 14.21
C LYS A 297 -20.63 20.87 13.02
N LEU A 298 -20.46 20.06 11.98
CA LEU A 298 -19.71 20.40 10.77
C LEU A 298 -20.49 21.32 9.81
N ALA A 299 -21.80 21.47 10.00
CA ALA A 299 -22.65 22.36 9.22
C ALA A 299 -22.71 23.81 9.75
N LYS A 300 -22.08 24.09 10.89
CA LYS A 300 -21.91 25.43 11.49
C LYS A 300 -20.54 25.99 11.14
#